data_AF-A0A426V4Y7-F1
#
_entry.id   AF-A0A426V4Y7-F1
#
_cell.length_a   1.000
_cell.length_b   1.000
_cell.length_c   1.000
_cell.angle_alpha   90.00
_cell.angle_beta   90.00
_cell.angle_gamma   90.00
#
_symmetry.space_group_name_H-M   'P 1'
#
loop_
_entity.id
_entity.type
_entity.pdbx_description
1 polymer ?
#
loop_
_entity_poly.entity_id
_entity_poly.type
_entity_poly.pdbx_seq_one_letter_code
_entity_poly.pdbx_strand_id
1 'polypeptide(L)'
;MPSAEGPAVIRVGYSRKASALLLGMGAVLVACAAVSVFTPFIPVLVPIGLTGLALFGGGLRSYFRPRYLYRPDTGTLTVFMAFGAGKEGAAGPKGERVWTDGRRIYRELPDGERHRVSLTGTDRADAARLIRALPRRPSITEG
;
A
#
# COMPACT_ATOMS: atom_id res chain seq x y z
N MET A 1 -37.49 -2.70 -1.05
CA MET A 1 -36.62 -3.39 -2.02
C MET A 1 -35.18 -3.00 -1.70
N PRO A 2 -34.31 -3.92 -1.26
CA PRO A 2 -32.91 -3.59 -1.03
C PRO A 2 -32.23 -3.40 -2.39
N SER A 3 -31.76 -2.19 -2.66
CA SER A 3 -30.94 -1.89 -3.83
C SER A 3 -29.73 -2.82 -3.83
N ALA A 4 -29.53 -3.54 -4.93
CA ALA A 4 -28.35 -4.37 -5.16
C ALA A 4 -27.10 -3.46 -5.19
N GLU A 5 -26.49 -3.24 -4.03
CA GLU A 5 -25.12 -2.78 -3.94
C GLU A 5 -24.27 -3.80 -4.68
N GLY A 6 -23.77 -3.42 -5.87
CA GLY A 6 -22.77 -4.22 -6.58
C GLY A 6 -21.58 -4.53 -5.66
N PRO A 7 -20.74 -5.52 -6.00
CA PRO A 7 -19.67 -5.99 -5.14
C PRO A 7 -18.81 -4.82 -4.64
N ALA A 8 -18.92 -4.51 -3.34
CA ALA A 8 -18.30 -3.32 -2.77
C ALA A 8 -16.78 -3.40 -2.94
N VAL A 9 -16.19 -2.40 -3.58
CA VAL A 9 -14.74 -2.30 -3.77
C VAL A 9 -14.05 -2.23 -2.41
N ILE A 10 -13.17 -3.19 -2.13
CA ILE A 10 -12.47 -3.27 -0.85
C ILE A 10 -11.19 -2.45 -0.93
N ARG A 11 -11.17 -1.35 -0.18
CA ARG A 11 -9.99 -0.48 -0.02
C ARG A 11 -9.24 -0.87 1.25
N VAL A 12 -7.94 -1.00 1.13
CA VAL A 12 -7.05 -1.32 2.24
C VAL A 12 -6.01 -0.22 2.38
N GLY A 13 -6.01 0.48 3.51
CA GLY A 13 -5.11 1.59 3.78
C GLY A 13 -3.70 1.17 4.21
N TYR A 14 -2.79 2.14 4.17
CA TYR A 14 -1.53 2.04 4.91
C TYR A 14 -1.79 2.04 6.42
N SER A 15 -0.89 1.43 7.19
CA SER A 15 -0.93 1.49 8.64
C SER A 15 -0.80 2.95 9.09
N ARG A 16 -1.81 3.47 9.79
CA ARG A 16 -1.79 4.84 10.32
C ARG A 16 -0.55 5.12 11.16
N LYS A 17 -0.06 4.11 11.89
CA LYS A 17 1.17 4.21 12.70
C LYS A 17 2.40 4.43 11.83
N ALA A 18 2.51 3.72 10.71
CA ALA A 18 3.63 3.86 9.79
C ALA A 18 3.59 5.21 9.06
N SER A 19 2.40 5.65 8.62
CA SER A 19 2.20 6.96 8.01
C SER A 19 2.51 8.10 8.99
N ALA A 20 2.06 8.00 10.24
CA ALA A 20 2.36 8.99 11.29
C ALA A 20 3.86 9.06 11.61
N LEU A 21 4.56 7.93 11.64
CA LEU A 21 6.00 7.88 11.88
C LEU A 21 6.77 8.55 10.73
N LEU A 22 6.42 8.26 9.46
CA LEU A 22 7.02 8.91 8.29
C LEU A 22 6.78 10.43 8.30
N LEU A 23 5.56 10.85 8.66
CA LEU A 23 5.19 12.26 8.71
C LEU A 23 5.94 12.98 9.84
N GLY A 24 6.04 12.37 11.02
CA GLY A 24 6.81 12.91 12.14
C GLY A 24 8.31 13.01 11.81
N MET A 25 8.90 11.96 11.24
CA MET A 25 10.32 11.96 10.86
C MET A 25 10.60 13.00 9.76
N GLY A 26 9.73 13.10 8.76
CA GLY A 26 9.82 14.13 7.73
C GLY A 26 9.74 15.54 8.32
N ALA A 27 8.81 15.79 9.24
CA ALA A 27 8.67 17.09 9.91
C ALA A 27 9.93 17.48 10.71
N VAL A 28 10.52 16.53 11.45
CA VAL A 28 11.77 16.77 12.20
C VAL A 28 12.92 17.13 11.27
N LEU A 29 13.08 16.41 10.14
CA LEU A 29 14.14 16.68 9.18
C LEU A 29 13.95 18.03 8.48
N VAL A 30 12.71 18.39 8.13
CA VAL A 30 12.39 19.71 7.56
C VAL A 30 12.68 20.82 8.57
N ALA A 31 12.33 20.63 9.84
CA ALA A 31 12.64 21.60 10.89
C ALA A 31 14.16 21.77 11.08
N CYS A 32 14.92 20.68 11.10
CA CYS A 32 16.39 20.74 11.16
C CYS A 32 16.99 21.49 9.97
N ALA A 33 16.48 21.24 8.75
CA ALA A 33 16.88 21.96 7.56
C ALA A 33 16.50 23.44 7.63
N ALA A 34 15.33 23.80 8.17
CA ALA A 34 14.93 25.19 8.34
C ALA A 34 15.86 25.95 9.30
N VAL A 35 16.22 25.33 10.44
CA VAL A 35 17.19 25.90 11.39
C VAL A 35 18.57 26.06 10.72
N SER A 36 18.93 25.14 9.83
CA SER A 36 20.21 25.20 9.11
C SER A 36 20.37 26.39 8.16
N VAL A 37 19.26 26.97 7.68
CA VAL A 37 19.30 28.19 6.84
C VAL A 37 19.95 29.35 7.60
N PHE A 38 19.86 29.36 8.93
CA PHE A 38 20.48 30.36 9.80
C PHE A 38 21.92 30.00 10.20
N THR A 39 22.43 28.83 9.80
CA THR A 39 23.79 28.34 10.08
C THR A 39 24.49 27.95 8.77
N PRO A 40 25.08 28.93 8.04
CA PRO A 40 25.50 28.79 6.64
C PRO A 40 26.71 27.86 6.38
N PHE A 41 27.27 27.22 7.42
CA PHE A 41 28.53 26.47 7.31
C PHE A 41 28.40 24.97 7.00
N ILE A 42 27.17 24.44 6.82
CA ILE A 42 26.97 22.99 6.64
C ILE A 42 26.17 22.72 5.35
N PRO A 43 26.82 22.65 4.18
CA PRO A 43 26.17 22.35 2.89
C PRO A 43 25.52 20.95 2.83
N VAL A 44 25.83 20.07 3.79
CA VAL A 44 25.21 18.74 3.93
C VAL A 44 23.72 18.80 4.32
N LEU A 45 23.22 19.95 4.78
CA LEU A 45 21.83 20.07 5.28
C LEU A 45 20.77 20.24 4.18
N VAL A 46 21.15 20.67 2.97
CA VAL A 46 20.23 20.77 1.82
C VAL A 46 19.65 19.39 1.42
N PRO A 47 20.44 18.33 1.18
CA PRO A 47 19.89 17.00 0.87
C PRO A 47 19.08 16.41 2.03
N ILE A 48 19.39 16.77 3.28
CA ILE A 48 18.62 16.35 4.46
C ILE A 48 17.23 17.00 4.44
N GLY A 49 17.13 18.29 4.15
CA GLY A 49 15.86 18.99 4.00
C GLY A 49 14.99 18.45 2.87
N LEU A 50 15.60 18.16 1.71
CA LEU A 50 14.91 17.52 0.59
C LEU A 50 14.39 16.12 0.95
N THR A 51 15.19 15.34 1.68
CA THR A 51 14.77 14.03 2.19
C THR A 51 13.62 14.16 3.19
N GLY A 52 13.67 15.16 4.08
CA GLY A 52 12.59 15.48 5.01
C GLY A 52 11.28 15.80 4.29
N LEU A 53 11.32 16.66 3.26
CA LEU A 53 10.16 17.00 2.43
C LEU A 53 9.59 15.78 1.71
N ALA A 54 10.46 14.93 1.15
CA ALA A 54 10.04 13.69 0.48
C ALA A 54 9.34 12.72 1.44
N LEU A 55 9.89 12.55 2.66
CA LEU A 55 9.30 11.71 3.69
C LEU A 55 7.98 12.29 4.22
N PHE A 56 7.93 13.60 4.44
CA PHE A 56 6.72 14.29 4.89
C PHE A 56 5.59 14.18 3.86
N GLY A 57 5.89 14.49 2.59
CA GLY A 57 4.94 14.37 1.48
C GLY A 57 4.50 12.93 1.24
N GLY A 58 5.42 11.96 1.33
CA GLY A 58 5.09 10.54 1.21
C GLY A 58 4.25 10.01 2.37
N GLY A 59 4.55 10.44 3.61
CA GLY A 59 3.75 10.15 4.80
C GLY A 59 2.32 10.67 4.65
N LEU A 60 2.16 11.93 4.25
CA LEU A 60 0.87 12.55 4.00
C LEU A 60 0.09 11.81 2.89
N ARG A 61 0.74 11.51 1.77
CA ARG A 61 0.13 10.78 0.65
C ARG A 61 -0.31 9.37 1.07
N SER A 62 0.51 8.65 1.84
CA SER A 62 0.19 7.32 2.34
C SER A 62 -1.01 7.32 3.29
N TYR A 63 -1.27 8.44 3.97
CA TYR A 63 -2.41 8.59 4.87
C TYR A 63 -3.75 8.66 4.12
N PHE A 64 -3.77 9.33 2.96
CA PHE A 64 -5.01 9.52 2.18
C PHE A 64 -5.21 8.50 1.07
N ARG A 65 -4.16 7.80 0.61
CA ARG A 65 -4.29 6.79 -0.45
C ARG A 65 -4.43 5.37 0.10
N PRO A 66 -5.30 4.55 -0.52
CA PRO A 66 -5.30 3.12 -0.26
C PRO A 66 -3.99 2.53 -0.75
N ARG A 67 -3.51 1.49 -0.06
CA ARG A 67 -2.40 0.65 -0.49
C ARG A 67 -2.85 -0.45 -1.44
N TYR A 68 -4.00 -1.05 -1.16
CA TYR A 68 -4.61 -2.05 -2.02
C TYR A 68 -6.05 -1.67 -2.33
N LEU A 69 -6.47 -1.96 -3.55
CA LEU A 69 -7.84 -1.85 -3.99
C LEU A 69 -8.21 -3.15 -4.68
N TYR A 70 -9.12 -3.90 -4.07
CA TYR A 70 -9.63 -5.14 -4.61
C TYR A 70 -11.02 -4.92 -5.20
N ARG A 71 -11.17 -5.32 -6.46
CA ARG A 71 -12.40 -5.31 -7.24
C ARG A 71 -12.94 -6.74 -7.33
N PRO A 72 -14.00 -7.10 -6.58
CA PRO A 72 -14.51 -8.47 -6.57
C PRO A 72 -15.13 -8.87 -7.91
N ASP A 73 -15.69 -7.89 -8.64
CA ASP A 73 -16.26 -8.01 -9.98
C ASP A 73 -15.24 -8.52 -11.01
N THR A 74 -14.01 -8.01 -10.96
CA THR A 74 -12.95 -8.40 -11.90
C THR A 74 -11.90 -9.33 -11.30
N GLY A 75 -12.00 -9.63 -10.00
CA GLY A 75 -10.98 -10.34 -9.24
C GLY A 75 -9.62 -9.61 -9.17
N THR A 76 -9.57 -8.33 -9.54
CA THR A 76 -8.31 -7.59 -9.70
C THR A 76 -7.89 -6.93 -8.40
N LEU A 77 -6.61 -7.10 -8.03
CA LEU A 77 -5.97 -6.40 -6.92
C LEU A 77 -5.03 -5.33 -7.47
N THR A 78 -5.40 -4.06 -7.35
CA THR A 78 -4.53 -2.93 -7.68
C THR A 78 -3.66 -2.58 -6.47
N VAL A 79 -2.35 -2.50 -6.68
CA VAL A 79 -1.37 -2.12 -5.66
C VAL A 79 -0.92 -0.69 -5.87
N PHE A 80 -1.07 0.15 -4.86
CA PHE A 80 -0.57 1.52 -4.86
C PHE A 80 0.66 1.61 -3.96
N MET A 81 1.81 1.88 -4.54
CA MET A 81 3.03 2.14 -3.78
C MET A 81 3.03 3.57 -3.24
N ALA A 82 3.67 3.78 -2.08
CA ALA A 82 3.87 5.11 -1.52
C ALA A 82 4.79 5.97 -2.40
N PHE A 83 5.77 5.33 -3.05
CA PHE A 83 6.77 5.95 -3.92
C PHE A 83 7.03 5.09 -5.17
N GLY A 84 7.58 5.67 -6.23
CA GLY A 84 8.01 4.94 -7.45
C GLY A 84 6.92 4.69 -8.50
N ALA A 85 7.22 3.83 -9.47
CA ALA A 85 6.38 3.57 -10.66
C ALA A 85 5.00 2.97 -10.34
N GLY A 86 4.81 2.40 -9.13
CA GLY A 86 3.52 1.91 -8.65
C GLY A 86 2.65 2.96 -7.95
N LYS A 87 3.05 4.24 -7.95
CA LYS A 87 2.33 5.30 -7.22
C LYS A 87 0.89 5.48 -7.71
N GLU A 88 0.63 5.33 -9.01
CA GLU A 88 -0.69 5.54 -9.63
C GLU A 88 -1.62 4.34 -9.54
N GLY A 89 -1.11 3.21 -9.06
CA GLY A 89 -1.84 1.95 -8.99
C GLY A 89 -1.38 1.01 -10.09
N ALA A 90 -0.65 -0.03 -9.72
CA ALA A 90 -0.30 -1.13 -10.61
C ALA A 90 -1.41 -2.18 -10.53
N ALA A 91 -2.29 -2.21 -11.54
CA ALA A 91 -3.27 -3.27 -11.70
C ALA A 91 -2.57 -4.57 -12.16
N GLY A 92 -3.19 -5.71 -11.89
CA GLY A 92 -2.74 -6.99 -12.40
C GLY A 92 -2.89 -7.12 -13.91
N PRO A 93 -2.04 -7.93 -14.59
CA PRO A 93 -2.30 -8.33 -15.95
C PRO A 93 -3.67 -9.04 -16.07
N LYS A 94 -4.30 -8.96 -17.25
CA LYS A 94 -5.57 -9.64 -17.50
C LYS A 94 -5.40 -11.15 -17.27
N GLY A 95 -6.34 -11.75 -16.51
CA GLY A 95 -6.29 -13.17 -16.17
C GLY A 95 -5.56 -13.50 -14.88
N GLU A 96 -4.98 -12.51 -14.20
CA GLU A 96 -4.43 -12.69 -12.86
C GLU A 96 -5.52 -13.15 -11.87
N ARG A 97 -5.19 -14.15 -11.05
CA ARG A 97 -6.04 -14.63 -9.96
C ARG A 97 -5.45 -14.22 -8.63
N VAL A 98 -6.30 -13.71 -7.74
CA VAL A 98 -5.90 -13.32 -6.39
C VAL A 98 -6.61 -14.22 -5.39
N TRP A 99 -5.84 -14.88 -4.55
CA TRP A 99 -6.37 -15.82 -3.56
C TRP A 99 -5.61 -15.74 -2.23
N THR A 100 -6.17 -16.36 -1.20
CA THR A 100 -5.56 -16.41 0.12
C THR A 100 -5.44 -17.83 0.66
N ASP A 101 -4.39 -18.09 1.45
CA ASP A 101 -4.23 -19.29 2.29
C ASP A 101 -4.82 -19.07 3.71
N GLY A 102 -5.50 -17.94 3.95
CA GLY A 102 -6.02 -17.53 5.25
C GLY A 102 -5.06 -16.66 6.08
N ARG A 103 -3.77 -16.61 5.73
CA ARG A 103 -2.76 -15.77 6.42
C ARG A 103 -2.04 -14.81 5.47
N ARG A 104 -1.88 -15.20 4.22
CA ARG A 104 -1.14 -14.53 3.16
C ARG A 104 -2.03 -14.41 1.93
N ILE A 105 -1.71 -13.41 1.12
CA ILE A 105 -2.39 -13.15 -0.15
C ILE A 105 -1.39 -13.44 -1.26
N TYR A 106 -1.85 -14.14 -2.28
CA TYR A 106 -1.08 -14.53 -3.44
C TYR A 106 -1.74 -13.98 -4.70
N ARG A 107 -0.89 -13.54 -5.62
CA ARG A 107 -1.24 -13.19 -7.00
C ARG A 107 -0.66 -14.29 -7.87
N GLU A 108 -1.51 -14.93 -8.65
CA GLU A 108 -1.13 -15.93 -9.63
C GLU A 108 -1.33 -15.33 -11.02
N LEU A 109 -0.23 -15.17 -11.74
CA LEU A 109 -0.23 -14.61 -13.09
C LEU A 109 -0.85 -15.61 -14.08
N PRO A 110 -1.21 -15.14 -15.29
CA PRO A 110 -1.76 -16.01 -16.33
C PRO A 110 -0.81 -17.13 -16.78
N ASP A 111 0.50 -16.95 -16.60
CA ASP A 111 1.54 -17.94 -16.85
C ASP A 111 1.71 -18.97 -15.71
N GLY A 112 0.94 -18.81 -14.62
CA GLY A 112 1.03 -19.64 -13.43
C GLY A 112 2.10 -19.20 -12.42
N GLU A 113 2.85 -18.13 -12.70
CA GLU A 113 3.81 -17.58 -11.75
C GLU A 113 3.08 -17.02 -10.52
N ARG A 114 3.62 -17.28 -9.33
CA ARG A 114 3.00 -16.89 -8.07
C ARG A 114 3.85 -15.87 -7.33
N HIS A 115 3.25 -14.73 -7.05
CA HIS A 115 3.86 -13.71 -6.22
C HIS A 115 3.08 -13.51 -4.93
N ARG A 116 3.83 -13.47 -3.82
CA ARG A 116 3.27 -13.13 -2.52
C ARG A 116 3.05 -11.62 -2.42
N VAL A 117 1.86 -11.21 -2.02
CA VAL A 117 1.56 -9.80 -1.73
C VAL A 117 2.08 -9.44 -0.34
N SER A 118 2.90 -8.39 -0.29
CA SER A 118 3.49 -7.92 0.97
C SER A 118 2.51 -7.07 1.78
N LEU A 119 2.00 -7.61 2.88
CA LEU A 119 1.13 -6.85 3.80
C LEU A 119 1.90 -5.92 4.76
N THR A 120 3.23 -5.82 4.64
CA THR A 120 4.07 -5.01 5.54
C THR A 120 3.71 -3.53 5.47
N GLY A 121 3.30 -2.92 6.59
CA GLY A 121 2.92 -1.50 6.62
C GLY A 121 1.49 -1.22 6.15
N THR A 122 0.65 -2.26 6.09
CA THR A 122 -0.79 -2.18 5.79
C THR A 122 -1.58 -2.12 7.10
N ASP A 123 -2.75 -1.50 7.11
CA ASP A 123 -3.64 -1.56 8.27
C ASP A 123 -4.11 -3.01 8.51
N ARG A 124 -3.99 -3.49 9.76
CA ARG A 124 -4.28 -4.90 10.09
C ARG A 124 -5.77 -5.22 9.99
N ALA A 125 -6.65 -4.29 10.37
CA ALA A 125 -8.08 -4.51 10.30
C ALA A 125 -8.54 -4.56 8.84
N ASP A 126 -8.04 -3.64 8.01
CA ASP A 126 -8.32 -3.62 6.58
C ASP A 126 -7.76 -4.86 5.87
N ALA A 127 -6.54 -5.28 6.21
CA ALA A 127 -5.94 -6.50 5.67
C ALA A 127 -6.75 -7.75 6.04
N ALA A 128 -7.27 -7.83 7.26
CA ALA A 128 -8.15 -8.92 7.68
C ALA A 128 -9.47 -8.92 6.89
N ARG A 129 -10.05 -7.75 6.58
CA ARG A 129 -11.23 -7.65 5.71
C ARG A 129 -10.93 -8.14 4.29
N LEU A 130 -9.79 -7.76 3.74
CA LEU A 130 -9.36 -8.24 2.43
C LEU A 130 -9.18 -9.77 2.41
N ILE A 131 -8.49 -10.34 3.40
CA ILE A 131 -8.29 -11.80 3.50
C ILE A 131 -9.64 -12.53 3.59
N ARG A 132 -10.63 -11.99 4.31
CA ARG A 132 -11.96 -12.61 4.41
C ARG A 132 -12.75 -12.56 3.11
N ALA A 133 -12.53 -11.54 2.29
CA ALA A 133 -13.23 -11.37 1.03
C ALA A 133 -12.60 -12.11 -0.15
N LEU A 134 -11.31 -12.45 -0.04
CA LEU A 134 -10.62 -13.17 -1.09
C LEU A 134 -11.04 -14.65 -1.14
N PRO A 135 -11.11 -15.23 -2.34
CA PRO A 135 -11.34 -16.66 -2.47
C PRO A 135 -10.20 -17.42 -1.79
N ARG A 136 -10.57 -18.44 -1.01
CA ARG A 136 -9.60 -19.42 -0.54
C ARG A 136 -9.16 -20.26 -1.73
N ARG A 137 -7.88 -20.64 -1.75
CA ARG A 137 -7.40 -21.60 -2.74
C ARG A 137 -8.34 -22.82 -2.73
N PRO A 138 -8.85 -23.28 -3.87
CA PRO A 138 -9.48 -24.59 -3.92
C PRO A 138 -8.41 -25.58 -3.46
N SER A 139 -8.65 -26.24 -2.32
CA SER A 139 -7.87 -27.40 -1.94
C SER A 139 -7.86 -28.31 -3.16
N ILE A 140 -6.68 -28.62 -3.66
CA ILE A 140 -6.53 -29.74 -4.58
C ILE A 140 -7.00 -30.92 -3.73
N THR A 141 -8.24 -31.35 -3.94
CA THR A 141 -8.70 -32.64 -3.45
C THR A 141 -7.82 -33.64 -4.19
N GLU A 142 -6.78 -34.11 -3.49
CA GLU A 142 -6.01 -35.26 -3.93
C GLU A 142 -6.95 -36.48 -3.96
N GLY A 143 -6.94 -37.21 -5.08
CA GLY A 143 -7.47 -38.57 -5.19
C GLY A 143 -8.89 -38.67 -5.72
#